data_AF-A0A931ZE86-F1
#
_entry.id   AF-A0A931ZE86-F1
#
_cell.length_a   1.000
_cell.length_b   1.000
_cell.length_c   1.000
_cell.angle_alpha   90.00
_cell.angle_beta   90.00
_cell.angle_gamma   90.00
#
_symmetry.space_group_name_H-M   'P 1'
#
loop_
_entity.id
_entity.type
_entity.pdbx_description
1 polymer ?
#
loop_
_entity_poly.entity_id
_entity_poly.type
_entity_poly.pdbx_seq_one_letter_code
_entity_poly.pdbx_strand_id
1 'polypeptide(L)' 'MKCPFCGYYDTRVVDSRPAAEGSDIRRRRHCIKCEARFTTYETRELANFLVEKKSGRREPYSREKLE' A
#
# COMPACT_ATOMS: atom_id res chain seq x y z
N MET A 1 -3.52 10.39 -1.47
CA MET A 1 -4.42 9.47 -2.21
C MET A 1 -5.33 10.33 -3.06
N LYS A 2 -5.48 10.04 -4.35
CA LYS A 2 -6.37 10.82 -5.21
C LYS A 2 -7.83 10.59 -4.81
N CYS A 3 -8.59 11.67 -4.59
CA CYS A 3 -10.01 11.61 -4.30
C CYS A 3 -10.76 11.00 -5.49
N PRO A 4 -11.54 9.92 -5.31
CA PRO A 4 -12.24 9.26 -6.42
C PRO A 4 -13.38 10.10 -7.00
N PHE A 5 -13.85 11.13 -6.27
CA PHE A 5 -14.97 11.96 -6.70
C PHE A 5 -14.57 13.20 -7.49
N CYS A 6 -13.49 13.89 -7.07
CA CYS A 6 -13.08 15.16 -7.69
C CYS A 6 -11.63 15.17 -8.20
N GLY A 7 -10.90 14.06 -8.04
CA GLY A 7 -9.53 13.91 -8.52
C GLY A 7 -8.46 14.69 -7.76
N TYR A 8 -8.80 15.33 -6.64
CA TYR A 8 -7.85 16.08 -5.83
C TYR A 8 -6.87 15.16 -5.09
N TYR A 9 -5.58 15.52 -5.02
CA TYR A 9 -4.52 14.63 -4.54
C TYR A 9 -4.37 14.59 -3.01
N ASP A 10 -4.81 15.65 -2.33
CA ASP A 10 -4.65 15.79 -0.90
C ASP A 10 -5.95 15.44 -0.15
N THR A 11 -5.88 14.40 0.67
CA THR A 11 -7.04 13.84 1.38
C THR A 11 -6.61 13.48 2.78
N ARG A 12 -7.37 13.95 3.78
CA ARG A 12 -7.06 13.75 5.20
C ARG A 12 -7.53 12.38 5.66
N VAL A 13 -6.69 11.67 6.42
CA VAL A 13 -7.08 10.42 7.10
C VAL A 13 -7.84 10.79 8.37
N VAL A 14 -9.02 10.21 8.57
CA VAL A 14 -9.92 10.49 9.70
C VAL A 14 -9.92 9.33 10.71
N ASP A 15 -9.90 8.09 10.23
CA ASP A 15 -9.93 6.88 11.05
C ASP A 15 -9.09 5.81 10.36
N SER A 16 -8.31 5.05 11.14
CA SER A 16 -7.47 3.95 10.66
C SER A 16 -7.70 2.74 11.55
N ARG A 17 -8.05 1.60 10.95
CA ARG A 17 -8.27 0.33 11.66
C ARG A 17 -7.60 -0.83 10.93
N PRO A 18 -7.07 -1.82 11.66
CA PRO A 18 -6.67 -3.08 11.06
C PRO A 18 -7.90 -3.78 10.47
N ALA A 19 -7.75 -4.37 9.29
CA ALA A 19 -8.74 -5.27 8.71
C ALA A 19 -8.66 -6.65 9.42
N ALA A 20 -9.75 -7.41 9.34
CA ALA A 20 -9.96 -8.63 10.13
C ALA A 20 -8.85 -9.69 10.01
N GLU A 21 -8.14 -9.75 8.87
CA GLU A 21 -7.07 -10.73 8.62
C GLU A 21 -5.64 -10.19 8.87
N GLY A 22 -5.50 -9.01 9.47
CA GLY A 22 -4.21 -8.50 9.98
C GLY A 22 -3.19 -8.05 8.92
N SER A 23 -3.44 -8.32 7.63
CA SER A 23 -2.58 -7.92 6.50
C SER A 23 -2.89 -6.54 5.93
N ASP A 24 -4.08 -6.00 6.23
CA ASP A 24 -4.61 -4.83 5.57
C ASP A 24 -5.01 -3.74 6.56
N ILE A 25 -4.80 -2.49 6.18
CA ILE A 25 -5.21 -1.31 6.94
C ILE A 25 -6.37 -0.66 6.20
N ARG A 26 -7.54 -0.60 6.86
CA ARG A 26 -8.66 0.18 6.39
C ARG A 26 -8.54 1.61 6.90
N ARG A 27 -8.47 2.59 5.99
CA ARG A 27 -8.44 4.02 6.31
C ARG A 27 -9.67 4.73 5.78
N ARG A 28 -10.36 5.48 6.63
CA ARG A 28 -11.42 6.42 6.23
C ARG A 28 -10.78 7.77 5.92
N ARG A 29 -10.95 8.25 4.69
CA ARG A 29 -10.39 9.52 4.19
C ARG A 29 -11.49 10.55 3.94
N HIS A 30 -11.15 11.82 4.12
CA HIS A 30 -11.99 12.99 3.83
C HIS A 30 -11.28 13.89 2.84
N CYS A 31 -11.96 14.24 1.74
CA CYS A 31 -11.44 15.19 0.78
C CYS A 31 -11.64 16.63 1.28
N ILE A 32 -10.58 17.44 1.29
CA ILE A 32 -10.70 18.84 1.71
C ILE A 32 -11.29 19.75 0.62
N LYS A 33 -11.37 19.28 -0.63
CA LYS A 33 -11.91 20.06 -1.76
C LYS A 33 -13.41 19.86 -1.98
N CYS A 34 -13.88 18.61 -1.91
CA CYS A 34 -15.29 18.27 -2.19
C CYS A 34 -16.02 17.67 -0.98
N GLU A 35 -15.38 17.64 0.19
CA GLU A 35 -15.94 17.18 1.47
C GLU A 35 -16.42 15.71 1.49
N ALA A 36 -16.19 14.98 0.40
CA ALA A 36 -16.56 13.59 0.28
C ALA A 36 -15.72 12.70 1.21
N ARG A 37 -16.37 11.71 1.81
CA ARG A 37 -15.75 10.68 2.67
C ARG A 37 -15.69 9.35 1.93
N PHE A 38 -14.55 8.67 1.97
CA PHE A 38 -14.37 7.36 1.34
C PHE A 38 -13.43 6.46 2.14
N THR A 39 -13.46 5.17 1.84
CA THR A 39 -12.60 4.16 2.50
C THR A 39 -11.53 3.71 1.51
N THR A 40 -10.30 3.57 1.99
CA THR A 40 -9.19 2.95 1.25
C THR A 40 -8.65 1.77 2.04
N TYR A 41 -8.25 0.73 1.34
CA TYR A 41 -7.56 -0.41 1.90
C TYR A 41 -6.09 -0.31 1.48
N GLU A 42 -5.18 -0.42 2.45
CA GLU A 42 -3.75 -0.48 2.20
C GLU A 42 -3.25 -1.85 2.65
N THR A 43 -2.83 -2.67 1.69
CA THR A 43 -2.26 -4.00 1.90
C THR A 43 -0.74 -3.89 1.92
N ARG A 44 -0.05 -4.64 2.78
CA ARG A 44 1.39 -4.83 2.64
C ARG A 44 1.68 -5.69 1.41
N GLU A 45 2.19 -5.09 0.34
CA GLU A 45 2.84 -5.86 -0.72
C GLU A 45 4.16 -6.42 -0.20
N LEU A 46 4.28 -7.75 -0.18
CA LEU A 46 5.58 -8.40 -0.15
C LEU A 46 6.21 -8.15 -1.52
N ALA A 47 7.15 -7.21 -1.57
CA ALA A 47 7.89 -6.95 -2.78
C ALA A 47 8.62 -8.24 -3.19
N ASN A 48 8.20 -8.83 -4.30
CA ASN A 48 8.92 -9.90 -4.98
C ASN A 48 10.17 -9.30 -5.62
N PHE A 49 11.19 -9.04 -4.81
CA PHE A 49 12.47 -8.57 -5.31
C PHE A 49 13.11 -9.68 -6.14
N LEU A 50 13.67 -9.31 -7.30
CA LEU A 50 14.53 -10.17 -8.09
C LEU A 50 15.97 -9.70 -7.90
N VAL A 51 16.87 -10.61 -7.56
CA VAL A 51 18.31 -10.33 -7.48
C VAL A 51 19.02 -10.91 -8.69
N GLU A 52 19.94 -10.13 -9.25
CA GLU A 52 20.83 -10.58 -10.33
C GLU A 52 22.12 -11.12 -9.72
N LYS A 53 22.39 -12.41 -9.93
CA LYS A 53 23.61 -13.07 -9.45
C LYS A 53 24.81 -12.65 -10.30
N LYS A 54 26.03 -12.87 -9.79
CA LYS A 54 27.27 -12.69 -10.56
C LYS A 54 27.30 -13.45 -11.89
N SER A 55 26.54 -14.52 -12.01
CA SER A 55 26.37 -15.29 -13.25
C SER A 55 25.40 -14.66 -14.26
N GLY A 56 24.81 -13.49 -13.97
CA GLY A 56 23.79 -12.82 -14.79
C GLY A 56 22.38 -13.40 -14.66
N ARG A 57 22.20 -14.47 -13.87
CA ARG A 57 20.89 -15.07 -13.63
C ARG A 57 20.08 -14.25 -12.64
N ARG A 58 18.81 -13.99 -12.96
CA ARG A 58 17.84 -13.40 -12.03
C ARG A 58 17.12 -14.49 -11.25
N GLU A 59 17.03 -14.31 -9.94
CA GLU A 59 16.27 -15.19 -9.05
C GLU A 59 15.48 -14.37 -8.04
N PRO A 60 14.34 -14.88 -7.53
CA PRO A 60 13.65 -14.25 -6.42
C PRO A 60 14.60 -14.10 -5.23
N TYR A 61 14.60 -12.91 -4.65
CA TYR A 61 15.27 -12.61 -3.40
C TYR A 61 14.73 -13.56 -2.34
N SER A 62 15.60 -14.41 -1.82
CA SER A 62 15.32 -15.12 -0.57
C SER A 62 16.32 -14.69 0.49
N ARG A 63 15.78 -14.28 1.64
CA ARG A 63 16.56 -13.89 2.82
C ARG A 63 17.36 -15.06 3.38
N GLU A 64 16.85 -16.28 3.27
CA GLU A 64 17.50 -17.52 3.74
C GLU A 64 18.87 -17.76 3.07
N LYS A 65 19.11 -17.20 1.88
CA LYS A 65 20.38 -17.33 1.14
C LYS A 65 21.47 -16.36 1.63
N LEU A 66 21.13 -15.48 2.57
CA LEU A 66 22.05 -14.49 3.15
C LEU A 66 22.42 -14.80 4.61
N GLU A 67 21.78 -15.81 5.22
CA GLU A 67 22.09 -16.31 6.57
C GLU A 67 23.13 -17.42 6.54
#